data_AF-A0A7W1CSI2-F1
#
_entry.id   AF-A0A7W1CSI2-F1
#
_cell.length_a   1.000
_cell.length_b   1.000
_cell.length_c   1.000
_cell.angle_alpha   90.00
_cell.angle_beta   90.00
_cell.angle_gamma   90.00
#
_symmetry.space_group_name_H-M   'P 1'
#
loop_
_entity.id
_entity.type
_entity.pdbx_description
1 polymer ?
#
loop_
_entity_poly.entity_id
_entity_poly.type
_entity_poly.pdbx_seq_one_letter_code
_entity_poly.pdbx_strand_id
1 'polypeptide(L)'
;MLLCVGGHYTYARVPFFTWIEPYFGFERNHFDRLGHFMQGFVPALIARELFIRLRVVTAGGWRFAIVILICMGISAIYELLEWATALISSEAAESFLGTQGDVWDTQTDMFMALVGATCALLLLSGWQNRQMRQLPSRW
;
A
#
# COMPACT_ATOMS: atom_id res chain seq x y z
N MET A 1 -10.19 -5.13 5.64
CA MET A 1 -11.14 -5.97 4.87
C MET A 1 -10.75 -6.09 3.40
N LEU A 2 -10.10 -5.08 2.78
CA LEU A 2 -9.37 -5.22 1.49
C LEU A 2 -8.20 -6.24 1.54
N LEU A 3 -7.50 -6.32 2.68
CA LEU A 3 -6.39 -7.26 2.86
C LEU A 3 -6.80 -8.73 3.09
N CYS A 4 -8.03 -8.99 3.54
CA CYS A 4 -8.50 -10.38 3.67
C CYS A 4 -8.93 -10.96 2.32
N VAL A 5 -9.35 -10.11 1.38
CA VAL A 5 -9.61 -10.50 -0.01
C VAL A 5 -8.29 -10.82 -0.73
N GLY A 6 -7.22 -10.06 -0.47
CA GLY A 6 -5.88 -10.33 -1.03
C GLY A 6 -5.13 -11.51 -0.40
N GLY A 7 -5.56 -12.02 0.76
CA GLY A 7 -4.95 -13.18 1.43
C GLY A 7 -5.61 -14.52 1.10
N HIS A 8 -6.85 -14.51 0.61
CA HIS A 8 -7.58 -15.73 0.25
C HIS A 8 -7.55 -16.03 -1.24
N TYR A 9 -7.36 -15.02 -2.08
CA TYR A 9 -7.00 -15.18 -3.48
C TYR A 9 -5.51 -14.92 -3.58
N THR A 10 -4.73 -15.96 -3.84
CA THR A 10 -3.39 -15.81 -4.41
C THR A 10 -3.43 -14.69 -5.44
N TYR A 11 -2.51 -13.74 -5.31
CA TYR A 11 -2.36 -12.52 -6.14
C TYR A 11 -2.34 -12.76 -7.67
N ALA A 12 -2.45 -14.01 -8.13
CA ALA A 12 -2.57 -14.41 -9.52
C ALA A 12 -4.02 -14.46 -10.07
N ARG A 13 -5.07 -14.36 -9.23
CA ARG A 13 -6.47 -14.37 -9.70
C ARG A 13 -7.39 -13.53 -8.83
N VAL A 14 -7.33 -12.21 -8.96
CA VAL A 14 -8.48 -11.35 -8.64
C VAL A 14 -9.08 -10.85 -9.96
N PRO A 15 -10.08 -11.56 -10.53
CA PRO A 15 -10.76 -11.16 -11.76
C PRO A 15 -11.48 -9.82 -11.64
N PHE A 16 -11.67 -9.31 -10.43
CA PHE A 16 -12.34 -8.04 -10.22
C PHE A 16 -11.56 -6.85 -10.80
N PHE A 17 -10.22 -6.90 -10.81
CA PHE A 17 -9.40 -5.76 -11.25
C PHE A 17 -9.11 -5.76 -12.76
N THR A 18 -9.01 -6.93 -13.39
CA THR A 18 -8.91 -7.05 -14.86
C THR A 18 -10.25 -6.80 -15.58
N TRP A 19 -11.38 -6.89 -14.88
CA TRP A 19 -12.70 -6.66 -15.47
C TRP A 19 -13.10 -5.20 -15.53
N ILE A 20 -12.40 -4.29 -14.84
CA ILE A 20 -12.72 -2.85 -14.82
C ILE A 20 -11.89 -2.07 -15.86
N GLU A 21 -10.72 -2.61 -16.21
CA GLU A 21 -9.77 -2.05 -17.18
C GLU A 21 -10.39 -1.69 -18.54
N PRO A 22 -11.29 -2.51 -19.14
CA PRO A 22 -11.89 -2.19 -20.44
C PRO A 22 -13.00 -1.12 -20.36
N TYR A 23 -13.64 -0.94 -19.20
CA TYR A 23 -14.84 -0.10 -19.08
C TYR A 23 -14.54 1.35 -18.71
N PHE A 24 -13.37 1.60 -18.10
CA PHE A 24 -13.05 2.94 -17.58
C PHE A 24 -11.98 3.68 -18.37
N GLY A 25 -11.27 3.03 -19.30
CA GLY A 25 -10.33 3.70 -20.22
C GLY A 25 -9.23 4.53 -19.52
N PHE A 26 -9.02 4.35 -18.22
CA PHE A 26 -7.93 5.01 -17.51
C PHE A 26 -6.62 4.37 -17.94
N GLU A 27 -5.67 5.20 -18.33
CA GLU A 27 -4.29 4.77 -18.58
C GLU A 27 -3.77 4.00 -17.36
N ARG A 28 -3.06 2.88 -17.58
CA ARG A 28 -2.57 1.95 -16.53
C ARG A 28 -1.94 2.67 -15.32
N ASN A 29 -1.28 3.80 -15.57
CA ASN A 29 -0.62 4.63 -14.57
C ASN A 29 -1.57 5.17 -13.48
N HIS A 30 -2.83 5.52 -13.81
CA HIS A 30 -3.77 6.04 -12.82
C HIS A 30 -4.24 4.98 -11.82
N PHE A 31 -4.39 3.74 -12.29
CA PHE A 31 -4.78 2.62 -11.43
C PHE A 31 -3.64 2.16 -10.54
N ASP A 32 -2.43 2.18 -11.06
CA ASP A 32 -1.23 1.81 -10.32
C ASP A 32 -1.00 2.76 -9.13
N ARG A 33 -1.06 4.07 -9.37
CA ARG A 33 -1.00 5.11 -8.32
C ARG A 33 -2.08 4.94 -7.24
N LEU A 34 -3.28 4.50 -7.61
CA LEU A 34 -4.33 4.17 -6.63
C LEU A 34 -3.95 2.92 -5.81
N GLY A 35 -3.36 1.92 -6.45
CA GLY A 35 -2.74 0.76 -5.80
C GLY A 35 -1.73 1.19 -4.75
N HIS A 36 -0.77 2.04 -5.12
CA HIS A 36 0.24 2.58 -4.21
C HIS A 36 -0.36 3.41 -3.07
N PHE A 37 -1.36 4.24 -3.33
CA PHE A 37 -2.09 4.93 -2.27
C PHE A 37 -2.67 3.94 -1.25
N MET A 38 -3.34 2.89 -1.72
CA MET A 38 -3.92 1.85 -0.85
C MET A 38 -2.85 1.03 -0.13
N GLN A 39 -1.71 0.79 -0.79
CA GLN A 39 -0.51 0.15 -0.23
C GLN A 39 0.10 0.97 0.90
N GLY A 40 -0.03 2.30 0.90
CA GLY A 40 0.28 3.12 2.06
C GLY A 40 -0.84 3.10 3.11
N PHE A 41 -2.08 3.31 2.67
CA PHE A 41 -3.22 3.57 3.54
C PHE A 41 -3.57 2.40 4.45
N VAL A 42 -3.69 1.19 3.90
CA VAL A 42 -4.18 0.04 4.68
C VAL A 42 -3.11 -0.51 5.63
N PRO A 43 -1.86 -0.74 5.20
CA PRO A 43 -0.79 -1.17 6.11
C PRO A 43 -0.54 -0.19 7.25
N ALA A 44 -0.72 1.13 7.02
CA ALA A 44 -0.59 2.13 8.08
C ALA A 44 -1.54 1.88 9.26
N LEU A 45 -2.81 1.54 8.97
CA LEU A 45 -3.80 1.23 10.01
C LEU A 45 -3.43 -0.05 10.77
N ILE A 46 -2.97 -1.08 10.07
CA ILE A 46 -2.59 -2.36 10.67
C ILE A 46 -1.35 -2.21 11.54
N ALA A 47 -0.28 -1.61 11.01
CA ALA A 47 0.96 -1.40 11.75
C ALA A 47 0.70 -0.57 13.02
N ARG A 48 -0.12 0.48 12.91
CA ARG A 48 -0.53 1.29 14.06
C ARG A 48 -1.28 0.46 15.11
N GLU A 49 -2.21 -0.39 14.69
CA GLU A 49 -2.97 -1.26 15.60
C GLU A 49 -2.05 -2.24 16.34
N LEU A 50 -1.14 -2.89 15.61
CA LEU A 50 -0.16 -3.81 16.17
C LEU A 50 0.73 -3.11 17.19
N PHE A 51 1.25 -1.91 16.88
CA PHE A 51 2.07 -1.15 17.81
C PHE A 51 1.34 -0.74 19.09
N ILE A 52 0.05 -0.46 19.01
CA ILE A 52 -0.76 -0.11 20.18
C ILE A 52 -1.06 -1.35 21.02
N ARG A 53 -1.54 -2.43 20.40
CA ARG A 53 -1.96 -3.64 21.11
C ARG A 53 -0.80 -4.42 21.70
N LEU A 54 0.30 -4.54 20.97
CA LEU A 54 1.51 -5.22 21.41
C LEU A 54 2.43 -4.33 22.24
N ARG A 55 2.05 -3.06 22.47
CA ARG A 55 2.83 -2.06 23.22
C ARG A 55 4.26 -1.88 22.70
N VAL A 56 4.50 -2.09 21.40
CA VAL A 56 5.84 -2.01 20.78
C VAL A 56 6.33 -0.57 20.72
N VAL A 57 5.46 0.37 20.29
CA VAL A 57 5.79 1.80 20.19
C VAL A 57 4.69 2.60 20.88
N THR A 58 4.98 3.07 22.10
CA THR A 58 3.99 3.72 22.98
C THR A 58 3.90 5.23 22.76
N ALA A 59 4.99 5.89 22.39
CA ALA A 59 5.03 7.32 22.11
C ALA A 59 4.34 7.67 20.78
N GLY A 60 3.37 8.60 20.81
CA GLY A 60 2.51 8.92 19.66
C GLY A 60 3.26 9.45 18.43
N GLY A 61 4.23 10.37 18.62
CA GLY A 61 5.04 10.92 17.53
C GLY A 61 5.93 9.87 16.87
N TRP A 62 6.62 9.05 17.66
CA TRP A 62 7.44 7.95 17.14
C TRP A 62 6.62 6.88 16.43
N ARG A 63 5.42 6.56 16.93
CA ARG A 63 4.51 5.63 16.25
C ARG A 63 4.14 6.13 14.87
N PHE A 64 3.83 7.41 14.72
CA PHE A 64 3.51 8.01 13.43
C PHE A 64 4.66 7.86 12.44
N ALA A 65 5.87 8.27 12.85
CA ALA A 65 7.06 8.20 12.00
C ALA A 65 7.40 6.76 11.58
N ILE A 66 7.41 5.80 12.52
CA ILE A 66 7.77 4.41 12.23
C ILE A 66 6.73 3.74 11.32
N VAL A 67 5.44 4.04 11.50
CA VAL A 67 4.41 3.50 10.61
C VAL A 67 4.59 4.00 9.18
N ILE A 68 4.92 5.29 8.99
CA ILE A 68 5.23 5.84 7.67
C ILE A 68 6.45 5.15 7.07
N LEU A 69 7.53 4.99 7.84
CA LEU A 69 8.75 4.33 7.37
C LEU A 69 8.49 2.88 6.93
N ILE A 70 7.63 2.15 7.65
CA ILE A 70 7.22 0.79 7.24
C ILE A 70 6.48 0.81 5.91
N CYS A 71 5.51 1.73 5.73
CA CYS A 71 4.74 1.80 4.49
C CYS A 71 5.65 2.19 3.31
N MET A 72 6.56 3.14 3.51
CA MET A 72 7.57 3.51 2.51
C MET A 72 8.51 2.35 2.18
N GLY A 73 8.94 1.59 3.18
CA GLY A 73 9.77 0.40 2.99
C GLY A 73 9.06 -0.68 2.15
N ILE A 74 7.76 -0.89 2.40
CA ILE A 74 6.94 -1.81 1.58
C ILE A 74 6.84 -1.31 0.14
N SER A 75 6.63 0.00 -0.07
CA SER A 75 6.60 0.59 -1.42
C SER A 75 7.93 0.43 -2.13
N ALA A 76 9.04 0.79 -1.48
CA ALA A 76 10.37 0.66 -2.07
C ALA A 76 10.71 -0.79 -2.44
N ILE A 77 10.32 -1.77 -1.63
CA ILE A 77 10.53 -3.19 -1.95
C ILE A 77 9.70 -3.59 -3.17
N TYR A 78 8.46 -3.13 -3.29
CA TYR A 78 7.60 -3.41 -4.45
C TYR A 78 8.25 -2.90 -5.75
N GLU A 79 8.67 -1.63 -5.77
CA GLU A 79 9.36 -1.00 -6.91
C GLU A 79 10.66 -1.73 -7.28
N LEU A 80 11.44 -2.15 -6.29
CA LEU A 80 12.68 -2.89 -6.53
C LEU A 80 12.40 -4.27 -7.15
N LEU A 81 11.28 -4.91 -6.78
CA LEU A 81 10.88 -6.18 -7.37
C LEU A 81 10.40 -6.00 -8.81
N GLU A 82 9.65 -4.94 -9.10
CA GLU A 82 9.24 -4.63 -10.48
C GLU A 82 10.44 -4.30 -11.37
N TRP A 83 11.38 -3.50 -10.87
CA TRP A 83 12.64 -3.27 -11.56
C TRP A 83 13.41 -4.58 -11.79
N ALA A 84 13.47 -5.47 -10.80
CA ALA A 84 14.14 -6.76 -10.94
C ALA A 84 13.47 -7.69 -11.96
N THR A 85 12.13 -7.73 -12.03
CA THR A 85 11.42 -8.55 -13.03
C THR A 85 11.66 -8.04 -14.45
N ALA A 86 11.73 -6.72 -14.63
CA ALA A 86 12.07 -6.09 -15.91
C ALA A 86 13.49 -6.47 -16.39
N LEU A 87 14.46 -6.62 -15.47
CA LEU A 87 15.82 -7.05 -15.84
C LEU A 87 15.92 -8.50 -16.33
N ILE A 88 15.02 -9.37 -15.86
CA ILE A 88 15.13 -10.82 -16.07
C ILE A 88 14.29 -11.31 -17.26
N SER A 89 13.25 -10.57 -17.65
CA SER A 89 12.37 -10.92 -18.76
C SER A 89 12.38 -9.83 -19.81
N SER A 90 12.83 -10.15 -21.04
CA SER A 90 12.82 -9.20 -22.15
C SER A 90 11.40 -8.75 -22.54
N GLU A 91 10.41 -9.64 -22.39
CA GLU A 91 8.99 -9.35 -22.62
C GLU A 91 8.42 -8.46 -21.50
N ALA A 92 8.88 -8.65 -20.25
CA ALA A 92 8.57 -7.74 -19.15
C ALA A 92 9.32 -6.41 -19.31
N ALA A 93 10.53 -6.40 -19.84
CA ALA A 93 11.31 -5.19 -20.09
C ALA A 93 10.62 -4.29 -21.13
N GLU A 94 10.12 -4.85 -22.24
CA GLU A 94 9.38 -4.06 -23.24
C GLU A 94 8.04 -3.56 -22.72
N SER A 95 7.32 -4.35 -21.91
CA SER A 95 6.08 -3.88 -21.30
C SER A 95 6.34 -2.86 -20.18
N PHE A 96 7.38 -3.04 -19.37
CA PHE A 96 7.82 -2.11 -18.32
C PHE A 96 8.34 -0.79 -18.91
N LEU A 97 9.22 -0.83 -19.92
CA LEU A 97 9.69 0.36 -20.66
C LEU A 97 8.58 0.99 -21.51
N GLY A 98 7.64 0.19 -22.01
CA GLY A 98 6.49 0.64 -22.79
C GLY A 98 5.38 1.30 -21.95
N THR A 99 5.30 1.00 -20.65
CA THR A 99 4.37 1.65 -19.70
C THR A 99 5.04 2.76 -18.88
N GLN A 100 6.32 2.63 -18.51
CA GLN A 100 7.12 3.64 -17.78
C GLN A 100 7.73 4.72 -18.70
N GLY A 101 6.97 5.22 -19.67
CA GLY A 101 7.39 6.41 -20.43
C GLY A 101 7.65 7.64 -19.54
N ASP A 102 7.23 7.58 -18.26
CA ASP A 102 7.51 8.53 -17.20
C ASP A 102 8.73 8.12 -16.37
N VAL A 103 9.78 8.95 -16.39
CA VAL A 103 11.01 8.76 -15.60
C VAL A 103 10.74 8.87 -14.08
N TRP A 104 9.60 9.44 -13.69
CA TRP A 104 9.21 9.69 -12.30
C TRP A 104 8.18 8.70 -11.76
N ASP A 105 7.90 7.60 -12.47
CA ASP A 105 6.85 6.63 -12.11
C ASP A 105 7.06 6.10 -10.69
N THR A 106 8.17 5.39 -10.46
CA THR A 106 8.58 4.86 -9.14
C THR A 106 8.55 5.91 -8.02
N GLN A 107 9.01 7.15 -8.28
CA GLN A 107 8.98 8.20 -7.27
C GLN A 107 7.55 8.66 -6.96
N THR A 108 6.70 8.75 -7.99
CA THR A 108 5.29 9.11 -7.86
C THR A 108 4.52 8.03 -7.13
N ASP A 109 4.82 6.76 -7.38
CA ASP A 109 4.18 5.62 -6.75
C ASP A 109 4.54 5.53 -5.27
N MET A 110 5.82 5.66 -4.93
CA MET A 110 6.25 5.80 -3.53
C MET A 110 5.63 7.04 -2.86
N PHE A 111 5.47 8.15 -3.58
CA PHE A 111 4.81 9.34 -3.05
C PHE A 111 3.32 9.10 -2.79
N MET A 112 2.62 8.39 -3.67
CA MET A 112 1.23 8.01 -3.45
C MET A 112 1.08 7.11 -2.21
N ALA A 113 2.01 6.18 -1.99
CA ALA A 113 2.07 5.40 -0.76
C ALA A 113 2.30 6.27 0.49
N LEU A 114 3.18 7.27 0.42
CA LEU A 114 3.37 8.23 1.51
C LEU A 114 2.08 8.99 1.84
N VAL A 115 1.40 9.50 0.81
CA VAL A 115 0.13 10.22 0.96
C VAL A 115 -0.94 9.32 1.58
N GLY A 116 -1.07 8.08 1.08
CA GLY A 116 -2.00 7.10 1.62
C GLY A 116 -1.78 6.82 3.10
N ALA A 117 -0.54 6.53 3.50
CA ALA A 117 -0.19 6.28 4.90
C ALA A 117 -0.47 7.50 5.78
N THR A 118 -0.11 8.70 5.30
CA THR A 118 -0.34 9.95 6.03
C THR A 118 -1.82 10.24 6.21
N CYS A 119 -2.63 10.09 5.16
CA CYS A 119 -4.09 10.25 5.22
C CYS A 119 -4.72 9.28 6.21
N ALA A 120 -4.33 8.00 6.18
CA ALA A 120 -4.83 7.00 7.12
C ALA A 120 -4.56 7.40 8.58
N LEU A 121 -3.33 7.83 8.86
CA LEU A 121 -2.92 8.20 10.21
C LEU A 121 -3.61 9.50 10.68
N LEU A 122 -3.70 10.53 9.85
CA LEU A 122 -4.32 11.81 10.24
C LEU A 122 -5.84 11.69 10.40
N LEU A 123 -6.51 11.00 9.47
CA LEU A 123 -7.98 10.97 9.41
C LEU A 123 -8.57 9.91 10.33
N LEU A 124 -7.93 8.74 10.47
CA LEU A 124 -8.54 7.58 11.13
C LEU A 124 -7.93 7.22 12.48
N SER A 125 -6.82 7.83 12.92
CA SER A 125 -6.22 7.54 14.24
C SER A 125 -7.21 7.68 15.40
N GLY A 126 -8.02 8.74 15.39
CA GLY A 126 -9.02 9.00 16.43
C GLY A 126 -10.15 7.96 16.42
N TRP A 127 -10.64 7.61 15.23
CA TRP A 127 -11.68 6.59 15.05
C TRP A 127 -11.20 5.20 15.43
N GLN A 128 -10.00 4.81 15.00
CA GLN A 128 -9.38 3.54 15.35
C GLN A 128 -9.18 3.41 16.88
N ASN A 129 -8.78 4.48 17.55
CA ASN A 129 -8.69 4.49 19.02
C ASN A 129 -10.04 4.21 19.69
N ARG A 130 -11.15 4.75 19.17
CA ARG A 130 -12.49 4.48 19.70
C ARG A 130 -12.89 3.02 19.50
N GLN A 131 -12.63 2.46 18.33
CA GLN A 131 -12.89 1.04 18.05
C GLN A 131 -12.09 0.10 18.97
N MET A 132 -10.81 0.38 19.17
CA MET A 132 -9.96 -0.46 20.02
C MET A 132 -10.42 -0.45 21.49
N ARG A 133 -11.01 0.64 21.98
CA ARG A 133 -11.56 0.72 23.35
C ARG A 133 -12.85 -0.09 23.54
N GLN A 134 -13.58 -0.36 22.46
CA GLN A 134 -14.83 -1.13 22.49
C GLN A 134 -14.60 -2.64 22.41
N LEU A 135 -13.38 -3.06 22.03
CA LEU A 135 -13.03 -4.46 21.96
C LEU A 135 -12.73 -4.99 23.37
N PRO A 136 -13.25 -6.18 23.74
CA PRO A 136 -12.87 -6.83 24.99
C PRO A 136 -11.35 -6.95 25.06
N SER A 137 -10.76 -6.65 26.22
CA SER A 137 -9.34 -6.92 26.46
C SER A 137 -9.10 -8.43 26.41
N ARG A 138 -8.81 -8.95 25.23
CA ARG A 138 -8.08 -10.19 25.07
C ARG A 138 -6.63 -9.75 24.92
N TRP A 139 -5.75 -10.34 25.73
CA TRP A 139 -4.36 -9.97 26.03
C TRP A 139 -4.22 -9.06 27.26
#